data_AF-A0ABD3QS77-F1
#
_entry.id   AF-A0ABD3QS77-F1
#
_cell.length_a   1.000
_cell.length_b   1.000
_cell.length_c   1.000
_cell.angle_alpha   90.00
_cell.angle_beta   90.00
_cell.angle_gamma   90.00
#
_symmetry.space_group_name_H-M   'P 1'
#
loop_
_entity.id
_entity.type
_entity.pdbx_description
1 polymer ?
#
loop_
_entity_poly.entity_id
_entity_poly.type
_entity_poly.pdbx_seq_one_letter_code
_entity_poly.pdbx_strand_id
1 'polypeptide(L)'
;MSAESSTPAEAVEPSHQKENDNNDGFDWTAIAILQSIAIFILAGIAEIMGGWLVWASIKGVRDADGNLQRRPWYYALLGSLTLVAYGYIPCLQPSASSDGFGRIYAAYGGYFIVLSFLLAWALEGNSARPDLGDLVGGGISLIGVFVIMFWPGR
;
A
#
# COMPACT_ATOMS: atom_id res chain seq x y z
N MET A 1 -32.86 -75.34 1.05
CA MET A 1 -31.99 -74.55 1.95
C MET A 1 -30.96 -73.88 1.06
N SER A 2 -31.17 -72.57 0.88
CA SER A 2 -30.33 -71.52 0.30
C SER A 2 -29.58 -71.74 -1.02
N ALA A 3 -30.02 -70.95 -2.01
CA ALA A 3 -29.30 -70.54 -3.21
C ALA A 3 -28.17 -69.56 -2.86
N GLU A 4 -27.15 -69.45 -3.72
CA GLU A 4 -26.85 -68.22 -4.48
C GLU A 4 -25.52 -68.37 -5.24
N SER A 5 -25.64 -68.37 -6.57
CA SER A 5 -24.59 -67.93 -7.47
C SER A 5 -24.50 -66.41 -7.39
N SER A 6 -23.32 -65.87 -7.10
CA SER A 6 -23.09 -64.44 -7.23
C SER A 6 -21.66 -64.19 -7.67
N THR A 7 -21.52 -63.96 -8.97
CA THR A 7 -20.54 -63.07 -9.59
C THR A 7 -20.10 -61.98 -8.62
N PRO A 8 -18.79 -61.76 -8.37
CA PRO A 8 -18.37 -60.50 -7.81
C PRO A 8 -18.57 -59.45 -8.91
N ALA A 9 -19.59 -58.64 -8.71
CA ALA A 9 -19.88 -57.48 -9.52
C ALA A 9 -18.66 -56.56 -9.57
N GLU A 10 -18.39 -56.11 -10.79
CA GLU A 10 -17.60 -54.93 -11.14
C GLU A 10 -18.06 -53.74 -10.28
N ALA A 11 -17.35 -53.49 -9.19
CA ALA A 11 -17.55 -52.33 -8.34
C ALA A 11 -16.51 -51.27 -8.70
N VAL A 12 -16.85 -50.51 -9.74
CA VAL A 12 -16.69 -49.05 -9.87
C VAL A 12 -15.70 -48.44 -8.87
N GLU A 13 -14.52 -48.01 -9.35
CA GLU A 13 -13.72 -47.02 -8.63
C GLU A 13 -14.53 -45.73 -8.48
N PRO A 14 -14.82 -45.25 -7.26
CA PRO A 14 -15.19 -43.88 -7.06
C PRO A 14 -13.91 -43.05 -6.94
N SER A 15 -13.59 -42.38 -8.04
CA SER A 15 -13.23 -40.96 -8.08
C SER A 15 -12.43 -40.39 -6.90
N HIS A 16 -11.23 -39.91 -7.23
CA HIS A 16 -10.76 -38.56 -6.93
C HIS A 16 -11.32 -37.86 -5.68
N GLN A 17 -10.38 -37.35 -4.88
CA GLN A 17 -10.57 -36.32 -3.85
C GLN A 17 -11.27 -36.78 -2.56
N LYS A 18 -10.46 -37.13 -1.56
CA LYS A 18 -10.62 -36.57 -0.22
C LYS A 18 -9.33 -35.83 0.07
N GLU A 19 -9.21 -34.65 -0.54
CA GLU A 19 -9.33 -33.40 0.22
C GLU A 19 -8.23 -33.42 1.28
N ASN A 20 -7.03 -33.06 0.82
CA ASN A 20 -6.03 -32.52 1.71
C ASN A 20 -6.74 -31.34 2.37
N ASP A 21 -7.20 -31.54 3.61
CA ASP A 21 -7.43 -30.46 4.56
C ASP A 21 -6.05 -29.88 4.90
N ASN A 22 -5.44 -29.31 3.86
CA ASN A 22 -4.48 -28.27 4.03
C ASN A 22 -5.25 -27.25 4.86
N ASN A 23 -4.71 -26.93 6.03
CA ASN A 23 -4.83 -25.58 6.55
C ASN A 23 -4.10 -24.62 5.58
N ASP A 24 -4.54 -24.56 4.31
CA ASP A 24 -4.32 -23.47 3.37
C ASP A 24 -5.49 -22.46 3.46
N GLY A 25 -6.16 -22.47 4.62
CA GLY A 25 -6.60 -21.24 5.25
C GLY A 25 -5.43 -20.27 5.21
N PHE A 26 -5.49 -19.37 4.22
CA PHE A 26 -4.68 -18.19 4.09
C PHE A 26 -4.81 -17.44 5.42
N ASP A 27 -3.97 -17.79 6.39
CA ASP A 27 -3.92 -17.12 7.66
C ASP A 27 -3.45 -15.72 7.33
N TRP A 28 -4.40 -14.78 7.30
CA TRP A 28 -4.12 -13.36 7.46
C TRP A 28 -3.43 -13.20 8.80
N THR A 29 -2.15 -13.56 8.85
CA THR A 29 -1.37 -13.46 10.06
C THR A 29 -1.25 -11.97 10.29
N ALA A 30 -1.45 -11.50 11.53
CA ALA A 30 -1.18 -10.10 11.88
C ALA A 30 0.19 -9.63 11.36
N ILE A 31 1.13 -10.58 11.23
CA ILE A 31 2.45 -10.42 10.59
C ILE A 31 2.34 -10.04 9.10
N ALA A 32 1.49 -10.68 8.29
CA ALA A 32 1.30 -10.36 6.87
C ALA A 32 0.66 -8.97 6.68
N ILE A 33 -0.27 -8.61 7.56
CA ILE A 33 -0.89 -7.27 7.58
C ILE A 33 0.17 -6.24 7.97
N LEU A 34 0.95 -6.50 9.03
CA LEU A 34 2.01 -5.61 9.48
C LEU A 34 3.12 -5.45 8.42
N GLN A 35 3.49 -6.52 7.73
CA GLN A 35 4.43 -6.50 6.61
C GLN A 35 3.87 -5.68 5.44
N SER A 36 2.59 -5.85 5.10
CA SER A 36 1.92 -5.06 4.05
C SER A 36 1.95 -3.57 4.40
N ILE A 37 1.59 -3.22 5.64
CA ILE A 37 1.64 -1.83 6.14
C ILE A 37 3.08 -1.30 6.11
N ALA A 38 4.07 -2.08 6.54
CA ALA A 38 5.47 -1.65 6.55
C ALA A 38 6.01 -1.38 5.13
N ILE A 39 5.74 -2.30 4.19
CA ILE A 39 6.07 -2.12 2.77
C ILE A 39 5.35 -0.89 2.21
N PHE A 40 4.10 -0.66 2.63
CA PHE A 40 3.30 0.48 2.22
C PHE A 40 3.85 1.82 2.71
N ILE A 41 4.24 1.90 3.98
CA ILE A 41 4.89 3.09 4.57
C ILE A 41 6.20 3.37 3.82
N LEU A 42 7.00 2.32 3.58
CA LEU A 42 8.25 2.44 2.82
C LEU A 42 8.00 2.92 1.38
N ALA A 43 6.95 2.41 0.75
CA ALA A 43 6.53 2.82 -0.58
C ALA A 43 6.12 4.29 -0.61
N GLY A 44 5.31 4.75 0.36
CA GLY A 44 4.92 6.16 0.45
C GLY A 44 6.09 7.08 0.72
N ILE A 45 7.04 6.66 1.56
CA ILE A 45 8.30 7.39 1.73
C ILE A 45 9.04 7.46 0.39
N ALA A 46 9.19 6.34 -0.32
CA ALA A 46 9.88 6.31 -1.61
C ALA A 46 9.21 7.20 -2.67
N GLU A 47 7.88 7.23 -2.74
CA GLU A 47 7.13 8.08 -3.66
C GLU A 47 7.36 9.57 -3.37
N ILE A 48 7.13 10.01 -2.14
CA ILE A 48 7.28 11.41 -1.75
C ILE A 48 8.74 11.86 -1.87
N MET A 49 9.68 11.00 -1.47
CA MET A 49 11.11 11.27 -1.62
C MET A 49 11.49 11.39 -3.09
N GLY A 50 11.09 10.45 -3.95
CA GLY A 50 11.43 10.49 -5.37
C GLY A 50 10.82 11.71 -6.07
N GLY A 51 9.59 12.09 -5.71
CA GLY A 51 8.92 13.28 -6.22
C GLY A 51 9.64 14.55 -5.79
N TRP A 52 10.05 14.60 -4.52
CA TRP A 52 10.85 15.69 -3.98
C TRP A 52 12.22 15.80 -4.67
N LEU A 53 12.91 14.68 -4.95
CA LEU A 53 14.20 14.68 -5.67
C LEU A 53 14.06 15.30 -7.08
N VAL A 54 12.99 14.98 -7.80
CA VAL A 54 12.69 15.57 -9.11
C VAL A 54 12.37 17.05 -8.97
N TRP A 55 11.52 17.41 -8.00
CA TRP A 55 11.15 18.79 -7.71
C TRP A 55 12.37 19.66 -7.35
N ALA A 56 13.25 19.15 -6.48
CA ALA A 56 14.48 19.78 -6.04
C ALA A 56 15.46 20.05 -7.20
N SER A 57 15.45 19.21 -8.24
CA SER A 57 16.31 19.39 -9.41
C SER A 57 15.74 20.42 -10.40
N ILE A 58 14.41 20.40 -10.65
CA ILE A 58 13.76 21.29 -11.62
C ILE A 58 13.49 22.67 -11.05
N LYS A 59 12.89 22.73 -9.86
CA LYS A 59 12.47 23.99 -9.21
C LYS A 59 13.54 24.56 -8.30
N GLY A 60 14.45 23.74 -7.79
CA GLY A 60 15.42 24.12 -6.77
C GLY A 60 14.78 24.13 -5.38
N VAL A 61 15.60 23.88 -4.36
CA VAL A 61 15.18 23.92 -2.95
C VAL A 61 15.66 25.23 -2.36
N ARG A 62 14.80 25.88 -1.58
CA ARG A 62 15.18 27.08 -0.83
C ARG A 62 15.87 26.65 0.45
N ASP A 63 17.07 27.16 0.66
CA ASP A 63 17.76 26.99 1.94
C ASP A 63 17.06 27.77 3.06
N ALA A 64 17.46 27.53 4.31
CA ALA A 64 16.94 28.24 5.48
C ALA A 64 17.10 29.77 5.37
N ASP A 65 18.10 30.23 4.62
CA ASP A 65 18.37 31.66 4.35
C ASP A 65 17.61 32.22 3.14
N GLY A 66 16.71 31.44 2.52
CA GLY A 66 15.90 31.85 1.37
C GLY A 66 16.61 31.79 0.02
N ASN A 67 17.88 31.37 -0.02
CA ASN A 67 18.65 31.20 -1.25
C ASN A 67 18.16 29.97 -2.04
N LEU A 68 17.93 30.14 -3.34
CA LEU A 68 17.51 29.04 -4.21
C LEU A 68 18.72 28.20 -4.65
N GLN A 69 18.84 27.01 -4.10
CA GLN A 69 19.86 26.04 -4.50
C GLN A 69 19.27 25.05 -5.51
N ARG A 70 19.82 25.05 -6.73
CA ARG A 70 19.44 24.05 -7.75
C ARG A 70 20.22 22.77 -7.51
N ARG A 71 19.51 21.65 -7.32
CA ARG A 71 20.18 20.36 -7.23
C ARG A 71 20.56 19.86 -8.62
N PRO A 72 21.70 19.17 -8.76
CA PRO A 72 22.14 18.64 -10.05
C PRO A 72 21.13 17.71 -10.71
N TRP A 73 21.18 17.62 -12.04
CA TRP A 73 20.26 16.84 -12.87
C TRP A 73 20.17 15.35 -12.49
N TYR A 74 21.22 14.76 -11.91
CA TYR A 74 21.21 13.37 -11.48
C TYR A 74 20.22 13.10 -10.32
N TYR A 75 19.82 14.11 -9.55
CA TYR A 75 18.74 13.98 -8.57
C TYR A 75 17.39 13.71 -9.25
N ALA A 76 17.10 14.38 -10.38
CA ALA A 76 15.88 14.11 -11.14
C ALA A 76 15.88 12.70 -11.72
N LEU A 77 17.02 12.22 -12.21
CA LEU A 77 17.12 10.84 -12.69
C LEU A 77 16.90 9.83 -11.57
N LEU A 78 17.55 10.02 -10.42
CA LEU A 78 17.42 9.11 -9.28
C LEU A 78 15.99 9.11 -8.74
N GLY A 79 15.38 10.30 -8.60
CA GLY A 79 13.99 10.45 -8.18
C GLY A 79 13.02 9.80 -9.16
N SER A 80 13.21 9.98 -10.47
CA SER A 80 12.38 9.34 -11.50
C SER A 80 12.51 7.82 -11.47
N LEU A 81 13.72 7.29 -11.28
CA LEU A 81 13.96 5.86 -11.16
C LEU A 81 13.28 5.29 -9.91
N THR A 82 13.37 6.00 -8.78
CA THR A 82 12.66 5.65 -7.56
C THR A 82 11.14 5.66 -7.76
N LEU A 83 10.58 6.61 -8.51
CA LEU A 83 9.15 6.64 -8.83
C LEU A 83 8.71 5.44 -9.68
N VAL A 84 9.51 5.10 -10.68
CA VAL A 84 9.25 3.91 -11.52
C VAL A 84 9.29 2.65 -10.66
N ALA A 85 10.28 2.51 -9.79
CA ALA A 85 10.38 1.37 -8.87
C ALA A 85 9.22 1.33 -7.87
N TYR A 86 8.85 2.48 -7.31
CA TYR A 86 7.71 2.64 -6.41
C TYR A 86 6.43 2.13 -7.06
N GLY A 87 6.16 2.43 -8.33
CA GLY A 87 4.95 1.98 -9.02
C GLY A 87 4.72 0.46 -8.98
N TYR A 88 5.77 -0.34 -8.79
CA TYR A 88 5.66 -1.80 -8.62
C TYR A 88 5.41 -2.23 -7.17
N ILE A 89 5.80 -1.44 -6.17
CA ILE A 89 5.73 -1.82 -4.75
C ILE A 89 4.28 -2.03 -4.25
N PRO A 90 3.29 -1.16 -4.54
CA PRO A 90 1.90 -1.38 -4.16
C PRO A 90 1.28 -2.64 -4.80
N CYS A 91 1.79 -3.06 -5.96
CA CYS A 91 1.29 -4.25 -6.67
C CYS A 91 1.70 -5.57 -5.99
N LEU A 92 2.68 -5.54 -5.09
CA LEU A 92 3.11 -6.73 -4.35
C LEU A 92 2.25 -7.00 -3.11
N GLN A 93 1.24 -6.17 -2.82
CA GLN A 93 0.50 -6.25 -1.58
C GLN A 93 -0.56 -7.39 -1.62
N PRO A 94 -0.44 -8.43 -0.76
CA PRO A 94 -1.38 -9.56 -0.75
C PRO A 94 -2.79 -9.16 -0.28
N SER A 95 -2.87 -8.08 0.51
CA SER A 95 -4.02 -7.61 1.31
C SER A 95 -5.19 -6.98 0.55
N ALA A 96 -5.12 -6.84 -0.77
CA ALA A 96 -6.17 -6.20 -1.57
C ALA A 96 -7.43 -7.06 -1.83
N SER A 97 -7.44 -8.31 -1.33
CA SER A 97 -8.31 -9.37 -1.85
C SER A 97 -9.64 -9.54 -1.09
N SER A 98 -9.76 -9.07 0.16
CA SER A 98 -10.93 -9.34 1.03
C SER A 98 -11.85 -8.14 1.28
N ASP A 99 -11.31 -6.93 1.36
CA ASP A 99 -12.06 -5.66 1.37
C ASP A 99 -11.83 -4.94 0.04
N GLY A 100 -12.88 -4.54 -0.67
CA GLY A 100 -12.77 -4.06 -2.06
C GLY A 100 -11.62 -3.08 -2.29
N PHE A 101 -10.71 -3.44 -3.21
CA PHE A 101 -9.49 -2.70 -3.58
C PHE A 101 -9.61 -1.18 -3.52
N GLY A 102 -10.70 -0.62 -4.05
CA GLY A 102 -10.95 0.82 -4.07
C GLY A 102 -11.11 1.49 -2.69
N ARG A 103 -11.66 0.79 -1.68
CA ARG A 103 -11.86 1.36 -0.33
C ARG A 103 -10.55 1.45 0.42
N ILE A 104 -9.72 0.41 0.33
CA ILE A 104 -8.39 0.40 0.94
C ILE A 104 -7.52 1.46 0.28
N TYR A 105 -7.55 1.54 -1.06
CA TYR A 105 -6.79 2.55 -1.79
C TYR A 105 -7.24 3.99 -1.52
N ALA A 106 -8.54 4.19 -1.32
CA ALA A 106 -9.06 5.50 -0.89
C ALA A 106 -8.62 5.86 0.54
N ALA A 107 -8.59 4.89 1.47
CA ALA A 107 -8.09 5.11 2.82
C ALA A 107 -6.59 5.47 2.83
N TYR A 108 -5.82 4.86 1.92
CA TYR A 108 -4.42 5.20 1.74
C TYR A 108 -4.17 6.64 1.29
N GLY A 109 -5.05 7.21 0.48
CA GLY A 109 -4.93 8.60 0.01
C GLY A 109 -4.84 9.61 1.16
N GLY A 110 -5.62 9.41 2.24
CA GLY A 110 -5.54 10.30 3.39
C GLY A 110 -4.27 10.12 4.23
N TYR A 111 -3.78 8.89 4.35
CA TYR A 111 -2.47 8.62 4.98
C TYR A 111 -1.34 9.32 4.23
N PHE A 112 -1.36 9.26 2.90
CA PHE A 112 -0.38 9.92 2.04
C PHE A 112 -0.34 11.43 2.22
N ILE A 113 -1.49 12.07 2.45
CA ILE A 113 -1.57 13.52 2.71
C ILE A 113 -0.83 13.87 3.99
N VAL A 114 -1.07 13.15 5.08
CA VAL A 114 -0.37 13.38 6.36
C VAL A 114 1.12 13.08 6.23
N LEU A 115 1.48 11.97 5.56
CA LEU A 115 2.86 11.59 5.32
C LEU A 115 3.60 12.65 4.49
N SER A 116 2.95 13.24 3.49
CA SER A 116 3.53 14.30 2.64
C SER A 116 3.91 15.52 3.46
N PHE A 117 3.06 15.97 4.39
CA PHE A 117 3.38 17.10 5.26
C PHE A 117 4.54 16.78 6.22
N LEU A 118 4.54 15.58 6.82
CA LEU A 118 5.62 15.14 7.71
C LEU A 118 6.96 15.04 6.98
N LEU A 119 6.97 14.48 5.77
CA LEU A 119 8.20 14.34 4.97
C LEU A 119 8.67 15.68 4.42
N ALA A 120 7.76 16.55 3.96
CA ALA A 120 8.12 17.91 3.57
C ALA A 120 8.79 18.65 4.74
N TRP A 121 8.22 18.54 5.95
CA TRP A 121 8.84 19.10 7.14
C TRP A 121 10.18 18.45 7.49
N ALA A 122 10.33 17.14 7.31
CA ALA A 122 11.59 16.44 7.55
C ALA A 122 12.71 16.82 6.54
N LEU A 123 12.35 17.13 5.29
CA LEU A 123 13.30 17.46 4.21
C LEU A 123 13.66 18.95 4.18
N GLU A 124 12.68 19.84 4.34
CA GLU A 124 12.86 21.30 4.28
C GLU A 124 12.98 21.96 5.66
N GLY A 125 12.75 21.22 6.75
CA GLY A 125 12.86 21.72 8.13
C GLY A 125 11.95 22.93 8.39
N ASN A 126 12.54 24.02 8.89
CA ASN A 126 11.78 25.23 9.24
C ASN A 126 11.10 25.92 8.04
N SER A 127 11.55 25.66 6.81
CA SER A 127 10.98 26.26 5.59
C SER A 127 9.66 25.62 5.16
N ALA A 128 9.37 24.40 5.62
CA ALA A 128 8.14 23.66 5.33
C ALA A 128 7.41 23.25 6.62
N ARG A 129 7.39 24.15 7.62
CA ARG A 129 6.58 23.92 8.82
C ARG A 129 5.11 23.79 8.42
N PRO A 130 4.42 22.71 8.84
CA PRO A 130 2.99 22.56 8.58
C PRO A 130 2.24 23.76 9.13
N ASP A 131 1.49 24.44 8.27
CA ASP A 131 0.62 25.54 8.69
C ASP A 131 -0.65 24.99 9.35
N LEU A 132 -1.38 25.84 10.08
CA LEU A 132 -2.71 25.49 10.58
C LEU A 132 -3.63 25.06 9.42
N GLY A 133 -3.50 25.65 8.24
CA GLY A 133 -4.22 25.23 7.04
C GLY A 133 -3.91 23.79 6.62
N ASP A 134 -2.64 23.40 6.64
CA ASP A 134 -2.19 22.03 6.30
C ASP A 134 -2.68 21.01 7.34
N LEU A 135 -2.68 21.40 8.61
CA LEU A 135 -3.16 20.56 9.71
C LEU A 135 -4.67 20.34 9.64
N VAL A 136 -5.44 21.39 9.33
CA VAL A 136 -6.90 21.32 9.15
C VAL A 136 -7.23 20.53 7.88
N GLY A 137 -6.54 20.77 6.76
CA GLY A 137 -6.72 20.04 5.52
C GLY A 137 -6.38 18.56 5.64
N GLY A 138 -5.26 18.25 6.32
CA GLY A 138 -4.88 16.88 6.67
C GLY A 138 -5.91 16.21 7.58
N GLY A 139 -6.44 16.93 8.56
CA GLY A 139 -7.52 16.45 9.42
C GLY A 139 -8.81 16.14 8.67
N ILE A 140 -9.24 17.02 7.76
CA ILE A 140 -10.43 16.82 6.91
C ILE A 140 -10.24 15.62 5.99
N SER A 141 -9.07 15.49 5.37
CA SER A 141 -8.70 14.33 4.54
C SER A 141 -8.81 13.02 5.34
N LEU A 142 -8.28 13.02 6.57
CA LEU A 142 -8.35 11.87 7.45
C LEU A 142 -9.79 11.52 7.82
N ILE A 143 -10.62 12.52 8.12
CA ILE A 143 -12.06 12.33 8.37
C ILE A 143 -12.73 11.72 7.13
N GLY A 144 -12.39 12.17 5.92
CA GLY A 144 -12.89 11.58 4.68
C GLY A 144 -12.54 10.10 4.54
N VAL A 145 -11.30 9.72 4.89
CA VAL A 145 -10.87 8.31 4.97
C VAL A 145 -11.68 7.54 6.01
N PHE A 146 -11.86 8.10 7.21
CA PHE A 146 -12.68 7.49 8.25
C PHE A 146 -14.11 7.28 7.75
N VAL A 147 -14.70 8.24 7.04
CA VAL A 147 -16.02 8.07 6.43
C VAL A 147 -15.99 6.92 5.43
N ILE A 148 -15.06 6.85 4.48
CA ILE A 148 -15.03 5.78 3.47
C ILE A 148 -14.84 4.38 4.11
N MET A 149 -14.05 4.30 5.18
CA MET A 149 -13.75 3.06 5.88
C MET A 149 -14.91 2.59 6.78
N PHE A 150 -15.54 3.51 7.52
CA PHE A 150 -16.63 3.20 8.45
C PHE A 150 -18.03 3.34 7.84
N TRP A 151 -18.15 3.89 6.64
CA TRP A 151 -19.42 3.92 5.93
C TRP A 151 -19.75 2.50 5.46
N PRO A 152 -20.85 1.90 5.94
CA PRO A 152 -21.24 0.56 5.55
C PRO A 152 -21.65 0.58 4.08
N GLY A 153 -20.72 0.11 3.23
CA GLY A 153 -21.04 -0.33 1.88
C GLY A 153 -21.80 -1.64 1.97
N ARG A 154 -22.85 -1.75 1.15
CA ARG A 154 -23.75 -2.91 1.05
C ARG A 154 -23.01 -4.21 0.78
#